data_AF-A0A2G8JEE6-F1
#
_entry.id   AF-A0A2G8JEE6-F1
#
_cell.length_a   1.000
_cell.length_b   1.000
_cell.length_c   1.000
_cell.angle_alpha   90.00
_cell.angle_beta   90.00
_cell.angle_gamma   90.00
#
_symmetry.space_group_name_H-M   'P 1'
#
loop_
_entity.id
_entity.type
_entity.pdbx_description
1 polymer ?
#
loop_
_entity_poly.entity_id
_entity_poly.type
_entity_poly.pdbx_seq_one_letter_code
_entity_poly.pdbx_strand_id
1 'polypeptide(L)'
;MAAQGFYHHLLLRIQKEFNLHLSCAIDFVYSPNRDWGVEADVHHESNNPRAITWAEKACHRCLIYLGDLARYQKDLDGLHVHYIAERYYHQALALNPELGMPHNQLGTLAGNSHEGVDAAYHYMRCWLYDVPFEGAIANLEKSLEKNCKRFKELPSIPNPDLPPELLRYLSSG
;
A
#
# COMPACT_ATOMS: atom_id res chain seq x y z
N MET A 1 -0.02 -18.75 -6.96
CA MET A 1 0.41 -19.73 -5.93
C MET A 1 1.94 -19.86 -5.83
N ALA A 2 2.66 -20.28 -6.88
CA ALA A 2 4.13 -20.48 -6.80
C ALA A 2 4.94 -19.20 -6.45
N ALA A 3 4.58 -18.05 -7.03
CA ALA A 3 5.27 -16.79 -6.79
C ALA A 3 5.15 -16.27 -5.34
N GLN A 4 3.98 -16.44 -4.71
CA GLN A 4 3.77 -16.01 -3.33
C GLN A 4 4.64 -16.81 -2.36
N GLY A 5 4.69 -18.14 -2.52
CA GLY A 5 5.57 -19.00 -1.74
C GLY A 5 7.04 -18.61 -1.91
N PHE A 6 7.48 -18.34 -3.14
CA PHE A 6 8.85 -17.87 -3.40
C PHE A 6 9.21 -16.63 -2.58
N TYR A 7 8.38 -15.58 -2.58
CA TYR A 7 8.67 -14.35 -1.83
C TYR A 7 8.59 -14.54 -0.31
N HIS A 8 7.70 -15.41 0.19
CA HIS A 8 7.70 -15.79 1.62
C HIS A 8 9.00 -16.50 2.01
N HIS A 9 9.44 -17.48 1.22
CA HIS A 9 10.70 -18.19 1.48
C HIS A 9 11.91 -17.26 1.38
N LEU A 10 11.92 -16.35 0.41
CA LEU A 10 12.97 -15.35 0.26
C LEU A 10 13.04 -14.43 1.49
N LEU A 11 11.90 -13.95 1.98
CA LEU A 11 11.82 -13.13 3.21
C LEU A 11 12.39 -13.86 4.42
N LEU A 12 12.04 -15.15 4.61
CA LEU A 12 12.56 -15.95 5.71
C LEU A 12 14.07 -16.17 5.59
N ARG A 13 14.57 -16.42 4.36
CA ARG A 13 16.00 -16.62 4.11
C ARG A 13 16.80 -15.35 4.39
N ILE A 14 16.33 -14.18 3.93
CA ILE A 14 16.99 -12.90 4.20
C ILE A 14 17.00 -12.62 5.71
N GLN A 15 15.88 -12.83 6.41
CA GLN A 15 15.82 -12.67 7.87
C GLN A 15 16.84 -13.55 8.59
N LYS A 16 16.96 -14.82 8.20
CA LYS A 16 17.91 -15.75 8.80
C LYS A 16 19.36 -15.36 8.51
N GLU A 17 19.68 -15.09 7.24
CA GLU A 17 21.06 -14.82 6.79
C GLU A 17 21.63 -13.54 7.40
N PHE A 18 20.79 -12.51 7.54
CA PHE A 18 21.18 -11.20 8.07
C PHE A 18 20.77 -10.98 9.52
N ASN A 19 20.25 -12.02 10.20
CA ASN A 19 19.73 -11.98 11.56
C ASN A 19 18.78 -10.78 11.81
N LEU A 20 17.86 -10.52 10.86
CA LEU A 20 16.92 -9.41 10.96
C LEU A 20 15.75 -9.76 11.88
N HIS A 21 15.54 -8.95 12.92
CA HIS A 21 14.39 -9.07 13.81
C HIS A 21 13.23 -8.19 13.33
N LEU A 22 12.40 -8.73 12.44
CA LEU A 22 11.28 -7.99 11.83
C LEU A 22 9.94 -8.20 12.56
N SER A 23 9.94 -8.73 13.78
CA SER A 23 8.74 -9.12 14.54
C SER A 23 7.77 -7.99 14.86
N CYS A 24 8.24 -6.75 14.89
CA CYS A 24 7.38 -5.59 15.10
C CYS A 24 6.69 -5.09 13.82
N ALA A 25 7.16 -5.54 12.64
CA ALA A 25 6.68 -5.07 11.34
C ALA A 25 5.96 -6.18 10.55
N ILE A 26 6.33 -7.45 10.76
CA ILE A 26 5.83 -8.59 10.00
C ILE A 26 5.31 -9.65 10.99
N ASP A 27 4.14 -10.22 10.73
CA ASP A 27 3.45 -11.21 11.56
C ASP A 27 3.78 -12.67 11.20
N PHE A 28 4.63 -12.90 10.19
CA PHE A 28 5.24 -14.18 9.86
C PHE A 28 6.75 -14.09 10.06
N VAL A 29 7.19 -14.35 11.28
CA VAL A 29 8.57 -14.11 11.71
C VAL A 29 9.34 -15.42 11.78
N TYR A 30 10.59 -15.39 11.33
CA TYR A 30 11.56 -16.40 11.75
C TYR A 30 11.86 -16.19 13.24
N SER A 31 11.28 -17.00 14.12
CA SER A 31 11.64 -16.99 15.54
C SER A 31 12.86 -17.90 15.72
N PRO A 32 14.06 -17.35 16.03
CA PRO A 32 15.20 -18.19 16.39
C PRO A 32 14.97 -19.00 17.68
N ASN A 33 13.94 -18.65 18.47
CA ASN A 33 13.65 -19.25 19.79
C ASN A 33 12.60 -20.36 19.78
N ARG A 34 12.17 -20.88 18.61
CA ARG A 34 11.36 -22.10 18.54
C ARG A 34 12.22 -23.26 18.03
N ASP A 35 12.84 -23.93 18.98
CA ASP A 35 13.32 -25.32 18.90
C ASP A 35 14.22 -25.69 17.71
N TRP A 36 15.51 -25.34 17.78
CA TRP A 36 16.64 -26.28 17.62
C TRP A 36 17.94 -25.50 17.83
N GLY A 37 18.71 -25.87 18.85
CA GLY A 37 19.99 -25.24 19.23
C GLY A 37 21.08 -25.39 18.18
N VAL A 38 20.93 -24.68 17.07
CA VAL A 38 21.97 -24.48 16.06
C VAL A 38 22.26 -23.00 16.05
N GLU A 39 23.36 -22.60 16.69
CA GLU A 39 23.93 -21.27 16.50
C GLU A 39 24.08 -21.06 14.99
N ALA A 40 23.32 -20.11 14.44
CA ALA A 40 23.46 -19.76 13.04
C ALA A 40 24.89 -19.24 12.87
N ASP A 41 25.67 -19.91 12.03
CA ASP A 41 27.03 -19.51 11.68
C ASP A 41 26.96 -18.09 11.10
N VAL A 42 27.25 -17.08 11.93
CA VAL A 42 27.08 -15.67 11.56
C VAL A 42 28.20 -15.33 10.58
N HIS A 43 27.90 -15.40 9.29
CA HIS A 43 28.85 -14.99 8.25
C HIS A 43 29.29 -13.53 8.47
N HIS A 44 30.59 -13.26 8.46
CA HIS A 44 31.16 -11.95 8.79
C HIS A 44 30.62 -10.77 7.94
N GLU A 45 30.02 -11.06 6.77
CA GLU A 45 29.34 -10.08 5.91
C GLU A 45 27.95 -9.68 6.42
N SER A 46 27.26 -10.50 7.21
CA SER A 46 25.92 -10.20 7.74
C SER A 46 25.93 -9.08 8.80
N ASN A 47 27.09 -8.80 9.39
CA ASN A 47 27.30 -7.70 10.32
C ASN A 47 27.68 -6.36 9.64
N ASN A 48 27.77 -6.31 8.30
CA ASN A 48 28.05 -5.08 7.58
C ASN A 48 26.79 -4.19 7.54
N PRO A 49 26.82 -2.94 8.06
CA PRO A 49 25.65 -2.04 8.07
C PRO A 49 25.03 -1.80 6.69
N ARG A 50 25.86 -1.78 5.63
CA ARG A 50 25.38 -1.63 4.25
C ARG A 50 24.61 -2.86 3.77
N ALA A 51 25.05 -4.04 4.18
CA ALA A 51 24.41 -5.30 3.83
C ALA A 51 23.08 -5.47 4.57
N ILE A 52 23.03 -5.07 5.85
CA ILE A 52 21.79 -5.01 6.65
C ILE A 52 20.79 -4.04 6.01
N THR A 53 21.21 -2.82 5.67
CA THR A 53 20.35 -1.83 5.00
C THR A 53 19.80 -2.36 3.67
N TRP A 54 20.64 -3.08 2.91
CA TRP A 54 20.21 -3.72 1.67
C TRP A 54 19.17 -4.82 1.93
N ALA A 55 19.40 -5.65 2.94
CA ALA A 55 18.51 -6.75 3.31
C ALA A 55 17.13 -6.23 3.75
N GLU A 56 17.06 -5.17 4.56
CA GLU A 56 15.81 -4.50 4.93
C GLU A 56 15.06 -3.97 3.70
N LYS A 57 15.77 -3.30 2.77
CA LYS A 57 15.18 -2.82 1.51
C LYS A 57 14.68 -3.98 0.63
N ALA A 58 15.38 -5.11 0.62
CA ALA A 58 14.94 -6.31 -0.09
C ALA A 58 13.68 -6.90 0.54
N CYS A 59 13.60 -6.98 1.86
CA CYS A 59 12.40 -7.40 2.59
C CYS A 59 11.21 -6.47 2.30
N HIS A 60 11.43 -5.15 2.33
CA HIS A 60 10.40 -4.16 1.98
C HIS A 60 9.84 -4.37 0.56
N ARG A 61 10.70 -4.61 -0.43
CA ARG A 61 10.28 -4.91 -1.80
C ARG A 61 9.50 -6.23 -1.90
N CYS A 62 9.93 -7.27 -1.19
CA CYS A 62 9.19 -8.54 -1.15
C CYS A 62 7.77 -8.35 -0.62
N LEU A 63 7.57 -7.52 0.40
CA LEU A 63 6.24 -7.20 0.93
C LEU A 63 5.37 -6.49 -0.11
N ILE A 64 5.92 -5.51 -0.83
CA ILE A 64 5.20 -4.85 -1.94
C ILE A 64 4.78 -5.88 -3.00
N TYR A 65 5.70 -6.76 -3.41
CA TYR A 65 5.40 -7.78 -4.42
C TYR A 65 4.37 -8.80 -3.94
N LEU A 66 4.39 -9.19 -2.67
CA LEU A 66 3.36 -10.03 -2.08
C LEU A 66 1.99 -9.34 -2.08
N GLY A 67 1.96 -8.03 -1.79
CA GLY A 67 0.74 -7.21 -1.91
C GLY A 67 0.22 -7.15 -3.35
N ASP A 68 1.10 -6.92 -4.31
CA ASP A 68 0.75 -6.87 -5.74
C ASP A 68 0.23 -8.22 -6.25
N LEU A 69 0.88 -9.33 -5.88
CA LEU A 69 0.43 -10.68 -6.21
C LEU A 69 -0.95 -10.97 -5.61
N ALA A 70 -1.19 -10.59 -4.36
CA ALA A 70 -2.50 -10.75 -3.73
C ALA A 70 -3.58 -9.91 -4.43
N ARG A 71 -3.24 -8.67 -4.82
CA ARG A 71 -4.13 -7.79 -5.58
C ARG A 71 -4.48 -8.38 -6.96
N TYR A 72 -3.49 -8.85 -7.71
CA TYR A 72 -3.72 -9.45 -9.03
C TYR A 72 -4.49 -10.76 -8.94
N GLN A 73 -4.27 -11.54 -7.88
CA GLN A 73 -5.04 -12.76 -7.67
C GLN A 73 -6.52 -12.45 -7.45
N LYS A 74 -6.85 -11.38 -6.72
CA LYS A 74 -8.23 -10.92 -6.57
C LYS A 74 -8.86 -10.52 -7.91
N ASP A 75 -8.12 -9.85 -8.79
CA ASP A 75 -8.61 -9.46 -10.12
C ASP A 75 -8.87 -10.66 -11.05
N LEU A 76 -8.21 -11.80 -10.81
CA LEU A 76 -8.33 -13.03 -11.61
C LEU A 76 -9.34 -14.03 -11.02
N ASP A 77 -9.30 -14.27 -9.71
CA ASP A 77 -10.04 -15.34 -9.05
C ASP A 77 -11.38 -14.84 -8.43
N GLY A 78 -11.63 -13.53 -8.42
CA GLY A 78 -12.85 -12.92 -7.88
C GLY A 78 -13.01 -13.03 -6.35
N LEU A 79 -12.04 -13.63 -5.66
CA LEU A 79 -12.01 -13.78 -4.21
C LEU A 79 -11.73 -12.42 -3.53
N HIS A 80 -12.65 -12.01 -2.64
CA HIS A 80 -12.61 -10.74 -1.90
C HIS A 80 -11.58 -10.74 -0.75
N VAL A 81 -10.29 -10.87 -1.07
CA VAL A 81 -9.22 -10.89 -0.06
C VAL A 81 -8.37 -9.62 -0.09
N HIS A 82 -9.03 -8.46 -0.21
CA HIS A 82 -8.41 -7.13 -0.20
C HIS A 82 -7.50 -6.90 1.02
N TYR A 83 -7.91 -7.42 2.18
CA TYR A 83 -7.18 -7.28 3.43
C TYR A 83 -5.78 -7.93 3.39
N ILE A 84 -5.54 -8.93 2.54
CA ILE A 84 -4.20 -9.54 2.41
C ILE A 84 -3.24 -8.58 1.70
N ALA A 85 -3.67 -7.98 0.59
CA ALA A 85 -2.85 -7.01 -0.13
C ALA A 85 -2.57 -5.78 0.74
N GLU A 86 -3.62 -5.26 1.37
CA GLU A 86 -3.55 -4.15 2.34
C GLU A 86 -2.58 -4.46 3.48
N ARG A 87 -2.70 -5.64 4.10
CA ARG A 87 -1.78 -6.09 5.15
C ARG A 87 -0.32 -6.04 4.68
N TYR A 88 0.00 -6.58 3.51
CA TYR A 88 1.38 -6.55 3.01
C TYR A 88 1.90 -5.13 2.77
N TYR A 89 1.08 -4.23 2.23
CA TYR A 89 1.47 -2.84 2.04
C TYR A 89 1.67 -2.12 3.38
N HIS A 90 0.84 -2.38 4.39
CA HIS A 90 1.05 -1.83 5.73
C HIS A 90 2.29 -2.40 6.43
N GLN A 91 2.59 -3.68 6.24
CA GLN A 91 3.84 -4.28 6.73
C GLN A 91 5.06 -3.65 6.06
N ALA A 92 4.97 -3.31 4.77
CA ALA A 92 6.03 -2.56 4.08
C ALA A 92 6.23 -1.18 4.71
N LEU A 93 5.14 -0.43 4.98
CA LEU A 93 5.22 0.86 5.68
C LEU A 93 5.80 0.74 7.10
N ALA A 94 5.42 -0.31 7.83
CA ALA A 94 5.96 -0.55 9.18
C ALA A 94 7.46 -0.89 9.15
N LEU A 95 7.91 -1.58 8.10
CA LEU A 95 9.32 -1.95 7.92
C LEU A 95 10.19 -0.76 7.49
N ASN A 96 9.69 0.07 6.57
CA ASN A 96 10.40 1.26 6.15
C ASN A 96 9.41 2.41 5.89
N PRO A 97 9.17 3.27 6.90
CA PRO A 97 8.21 4.35 6.78
C PRO A 97 8.67 5.46 5.85
N GLU A 98 9.96 5.53 5.47
CA GLU A 98 10.54 6.56 4.58
C GLU A 98 10.25 6.30 3.09
N LEU A 99 9.70 5.13 2.75
CA LEU A 99 9.42 4.76 1.37
C LEU A 99 7.92 4.93 1.08
N GLY A 100 7.58 5.93 0.28
CA GLY A 100 6.19 6.25 -0.06
C GLY A 100 5.48 5.25 -0.98
N MET A 101 6.21 4.35 -1.65
CA MET A 101 5.63 3.43 -2.66
C MET A 101 4.42 2.61 -2.17
N PRO A 102 4.40 2.03 -0.95
CA PRO A 102 3.24 1.30 -0.47
C PRO A 102 1.97 2.15 -0.39
N HIS A 103 2.08 3.47 -0.16
CA HIS A 103 0.92 4.36 -0.24
C HIS A 103 0.35 4.43 -1.66
N ASN A 104 1.18 4.50 -2.71
CA ASN A 104 0.66 4.44 -4.09
C ASN A 104 -0.14 3.13 -4.33
N GLN A 105 0.34 2.01 -3.79
CA GLN A 105 -0.35 0.73 -3.91
C GLN A 105 -1.66 0.69 -3.11
N LEU A 106 -1.68 1.24 -1.89
CA LEU A 106 -2.87 1.38 -1.06
C LEU A 106 -3.91 2.29 -1.72
N GLY A 107 -3.49 3.39 -2.35
CA GLY A 107 -4.40 4.26 -3.09
C GLY A 107 -5.02 3.56 -4.30
N THR A 108 -4.23 2.74 -5.00
CA THR A 108 -4.73 1.90 -6.10
C THR A 108 -5.74 0.86 -5.59
N LEU A 109 -5.45 0.25 -4.45
CA LEU A 109 -6.31 -0.76 -3.81
C LEU A 109 -7.63 -0.16 -3.31
N ALA A 110 -7.59 1.03 -2.73
CA ALA A 110 -8.77 1.77 -2.26
C ALA A 110 -9.69 2.15 -3.42
N GLY A 111 -9.13 2.53 -4.57
CA GLY A 111 -9.87 2.82 -5.79
C GLY A 111 -10.89 3.94 -5.60
N ASN A 112 -12.19 3.61 -5.70
CA ASN A 112 -13.28 4.57 -5.50
C ASN A 112 -14.03 4.36 -4.17
N SER A 113 -13.46 3.59 -3.24
CA SER A 113 -14.00 3.46 -1.89
C SER A 113 -14.06 4.84 -1.21
N HIS A 114 -15.10 5.07 -0.42
CA HIS A 114 -15.32 6.36 0.27
C HIS A 114 -15.20 7.56 -0.68
N GLU A 115 -15.77 7.46 -1.88
CA GLU A 115 -15.74 8.51 -2.90
C GLU A 115 -14.33 8.93 -3.34
N GLY A 116 -13.38 7.99 -3.27
CA GLY A 116 -11.99 8.21 -3.69
C GLY A 116 -11.17 9.03 -2.69
N VAL A 117 -11.71 9.35 -1.51
CA VAL A 117 -11.00 10.10 -0.46
C VAL A 117 -9.77 9.34 0.02
N ASP A 118 -9.92 8.03 0.28
CA ASP A 118 -8.80 7.18 0.72
C ASP A 118 -7.70 7.07 -0.33
N ALA A 119 -8.10 6.96 -1.60
CA ALA A 119 -7.16 6.92 -2.71
C ALA A 119 -6.38 8.23 -2.82
N ALA A 120 -7.07 9.37 -2.78
CA ALA A 120 -6.46 10.69 -2.79
C ALA A 120 -5.50 10.89 -1.61
N TYR A 121 -5.92 10.52 -0.39
CA TYR A 121 -5.06 10.57 0.81
C TYR A 121 -3.74 9.81 0.58
N HIS A 122 -3.84 8.58 0.08
CA HIS A 122 -2.66 7.76 -0.15
C HIS A 122 -1.75 8.28 -1.28
N TYR A 123 -2.31 8.77 -2.39
CA TYR A 123 -1.49 9.38 -3.44
C TYR A 123 -0.79 10.67 -2.94
N MET A 124 -1.48 11.51 -2.17
CA MET A 124 -0.88 12.68 -1.54
C MET A 124 0.23 12.28 -0.56
N ARG A 125 0.00 11.29 0.30
CA ARG A 125 1.02 10.76 1.21
C ARG A 125 2.23 10.26 0.44
N CYS A 126 2.05 9.50 -0.64
CA CYS A 126 3.12 9.00 -1.48
C CYS A 126 3.97 10.12 -2.12
N TRP A 127 3.30 11.19 -2.56
CA TRP A 127 3.95 12.35 -3.17
C TRP A 127 4.76 13.20 -2.18
N LEU A 128 4.32 13.28 -0.93
CA LEU A 128 4.94 14.13 0.10
C LEU A 128 6.21 13.54 0.74
N TYR A 129 6.66 12.37 0.29
CA TYR A 129 7.94 11.78 0.74
C TYR A 129 9.15 12.47 0.10
N ASP A 130 10.29 12.43 0.79
CA ASP A 130 11.58 12.96 0.30
C ASP A 130 11.99 12.36 -1.05
N VAL A 131 11.63 11.10 -1.29
CA VAL A 131 11.78 10.42 -2.58
C VAL A 131 10.39 10.08 -3.10
N PRO A 132 9.73 10.98 -3.85
CA PRO A 132 8.38 10.75 -4.34
C PRO A 132 8.36 9.66 -5.40
N PHE A 133 7.26 8.90 -5.44
CA PHE A 133 6.97 8.05 -6.59
C PHE A 133 6.39 8.92 -7.71
N GLU A 134 7.07 8.97 -8.86
CA GLU A 134 6.69 9.84 -9.99
C GLU A 134 5.22 9.65 -10.45
N GLY A 135 4.68 8.43 -10.34
CA GLY A 135 3.30 8.14 -10.72
C GLY A 135 2.23 8.61 -9.73
N ALA A 136 2.60 9.08 -8.54
CA ALA A 136 1.63 9.44 -7.49
C ALA A 136 0.76 10.64 -7.88
N ILE A 137 1.34 11.69 -8.48
CA ILE A 137 0.58 12.86 -8.97
C ILE A 137 -0.40 12.44 -10.05
N ALA A 138 0.06 11.69 -11.07
CA ALA A 138 -0.80 11.28 -12.17
C ALA A 138 -2.00 10.45 -11.67
N ASN A 139 -1.79 9.61 -10.65
CA ASN A 139 -2.86 8.87 -10.00
C ASN A 139 -3.82 9.77 -9.21
N LEU A 140 -3.30 10.77 -8.50
CA LEU A 140 -4.12 11.78 -7.81
C LEU A 140 -4.97 12.59 -8.78
N GLU A 141 -4.37 13.13 -9.84
CA GLU A 141 -5.05 13.90 -10.88
C GLU A 141 -6.18 13.07 -11.51
N LYS A 142 -5.89 11.83 -11.91
CA LYS A 142 -6.90 10.91 -12.45
C LYS A 142 -8.05 10.66 -11.48
N SER A 143 -7.76 10.57 -10.18
CA SER A 143 -8.79 10.38 -9.15
C SER A 143 -9.66 11.64 -9.01
N LEU A 144 -9.04 12.82 -8.98
CA LEU A 144 -9.74 14.10 -8.87
C LEU A 144 -10.58 14.40 -10.12
N GLU A 145 -10.07 14.11 -11.32
CA GLU A 145 -10.82 14.25 -12.58
C GLU A 145 -12.09 13.40 -12.59
N LYS A 146 -12.02 12.15 -12.11
CA LYS A 146 -13.19 11.29 -11.97
C LYS A 146 -14.21 11.90 -11.01
N ASN A 147 -13.76 12.41 -9.87
CA ASN A 147 -14.63 13.06 -8.89
C ASN A 147 -15.26 14.34 -9.45
N CYS A 148 -14.51 15.15 -10.20
CA CYS A 148 -15.03 16.33 -10.89
C CYS A 148 -16.11 15.99 -11.93
N LYS A 149 -15.94 14.91 -12.69
CA LYS A 149 -16.97 14.43 -13.65
C LYS A 149 -18.23 14.01 -12.90
N ARG A 150 -18.07 13.18 -11.88
CA ARG A 150 -19.19 12.71 -11.06
C ARG A 150 -19.93 13.85 -10.36
N PHE A 151 -19.22 14.86 -9.85
CA PHE A 151 -19.82 16.04 -9.24
C PHE A 151 -20.72 16.82 -10.21
N LYS A 152 -20.33 16.91 -11.50
CA LYS A 152 -21.15 17.56 -12.54
C LYS A 152 -22.39 16.75 -12.93
N GLU A 153 -22.36 15.43 -12.75
CA GLU A 153 -23.48 14.52 -13.00
C GLU A 153 -24.46 14.46 -11.83
N LEU A 154 -24.08 14.96 -10.66
CA LEU A 154 -24.99 15.04 -9.52
C LEU A 154 -26.16 15.96 -9.87
N PRO A 155 -27.40 15.60 -9.47
CA PRO A 155 -28.54 16.49 -9.63
C PRO A 155 -28.21 17.83 -8.99
N SER A 156 -28.44 18.93 -9.71
CA SER A 156 -28.34 20.26 -9.13
C SER A 156 -29.36 20.32 -8.00
N ILE A 157 -28.90 20.22 -6.76
CA ILE A 157 -29.72 20.58 -5.62
C ILE A 157 -29.97 22.07 -5.80
N PRO A 158 -31.22 22.53 -5.94
CA PRO A 158 -31.50 23.96 -5.96
C PRO A 158 -30.90 24.51 -4.67
N ASN A 159 -29.97 25.47 -4.80
CA ASN A 159 -29.18 25.96 -3.68
C ASN A 159 -30.11 26.17 -2.46
N PRO A 160 -29.94 25.43 -1.36
CA PRO A 160 -30.83 25.56 -0.21
C PRO A 160 -30.77 26.97 0.41
N ASP A 161 -29.72 27.74 0.08
CA ASP A 161 -29.53 29.13 0.48
C ASP A 161 -30.10 30.14 -0.53
N LEU A 162 -30.65 29.70 -1.67
CA LEU A 162 -31.40 30.61 -2.55
C LEU A 162 -32.74 30.96 -1.89
N PRO A 163 -33.09 32.25 -1.82
CA PRO A 163 -34.43 32.68 -1.42
C PRO A 163 -35.51 31.90 -2.19
N PRO A 164 -36.61 31.49 -1.54
CA PRO A 164 -37.67 30.68 -2.15
C PRO A 164 -38.24 31.24 -3.45
N GLU A 165 -38.12 32.55 -3.66
CA GLU A 165 -38.54 33.27 -4.87
C GLU A 165 -37.69 32.92 -6.10
N LEU A 166 -36.37 32.79 -5.93
CA LEU A 166 -35.45 32.47 -7.02
C LEU A 166 -35.50 30.98 -7.41
N LEU A 167 -35.79 30.12 -6.45
CA LEU A 167 -36.02 28.69 -6.69
C LEU A 167 -37.25 28.44 -7.58
N ARG A 168 -38.31 29.23 -7.41
CA ARG A 168 -39.52 29.18 -8.25
C ARG A 168 -39.25 29.62 -9.69
N TYR A 169 -38.39 30.63 -9.86
CA TYR A 169 -38.05 31.17 -11.18
C TYR A 169 -37.24 30.17 -12.02
N LEU A 170 -36.36 29.39 -11.38
CA LEU A 170 -35.53 28.38 -12.01
C LEU A 170 -36.28 27.07 -12.33
N SER A 171 -37.42 26.82 -11.70
CA SER A 171 -38.25 25.62 -11.92
C SER A 171 -39.39 25.82 -12.92
N SER A 172 -39.58 27.06 -13.40
CA SER A 172 -40.58 27.44 -14.41
C SER A 172 -40.01 27.66 -15.82
N GLY A 173 -38.73 27.31 -16.06
CA GLY A 173 -38.02 27.46 -17.33
C GLY A 173 -37.76 26.13 -18.02
#